data_AF-X1SX12-F1
#
_entry.id   AF-X1SX12-F1
#
_cell.length_a   1.000
_cell.length_b   1.000
_cell.length_c   1.000
_cell.angle_alpha   90.00
_cell.angle_beta   90.00
_cell.angle_gamma   90.00
#
_symmetry.space_group_name_H-M   'P 1'
#
loop_
_entity.id
_entity.type
_entity.pdbx_description
1 polymer ?
#
loop_
_entity_poly.entity_id
_entity_poly.type
_entity_poly.pdbx_seq_one_letter_code
_entity_poly.pdbx_strand_id
1 'polypeptide(L)' 'MIYGEAASVPMGLDSLHFLRKANIQSGQRVLINGAGGSIGTFAVQLAKSFGAVVTAVDSTKKLDML' A
#
# COMPACT_ATOMS: atom_id res chain seq x y z
N MET A 1 -7.35 -17.22 -8.49
CA MET A 1 -6.28 -16.40 -9.08
C MET A 1 -6.01 -16.91 -10.47
N ILE A 2 -6.32 -16.11 -11.49
CA ILE A 2 -5.92 -16.41 -12.88
C ILE A 2 -4.50 -15.88 -13.13
N TYR A 3 -3.81 -16.37 -14.18
CA TYR A 3 -2.41 -16.01 -14.45
C TYR A 3 -2.17 -14.49 -14.53
N GLY A 4 -3.12 -13.73 -15.07
CA GLY A 4 -3.02 -12.26 -15.16
C GLY A 4 -3.03 -11.56 -13.79
N GLU A 5 -3.79 -12.06 -12.83
CA GLU A 5 -3.82 -11.50 -11.47
C GLU A 5 -2.49 -11.78 -10.74
N ALA A 6 -1.96 -13.00 -10.90
CA ALA A 6 -0.69 -13.42 -10.32
C ALA A 6 0.50 -12.56 -10.80
N ALA A 7 0.46 -12.06 -12.04
CA ALA A 7 1.52 -11.22 -12.60
C ALA A 7 1.74 -9.91 -11.84
N SER A 8 0.74 -9.42 -11.11
CA SER A 8 0.83 -8.17 -10.34
C SER A 8 1.38 -8.34 -8.92
N VAL A 9 1.40 -9.58 -8.41
CA VAL A 9 1.83 -9.91 -7.02
C VAL A 9 3.24 -9.44 -6.67
N PRO A 10 4.25 -9.48 -7.57
CA PRO A 10 5.60 -9.00 -7.25
C PRO A 10 5.64 -7.53 -6.80
N MET A 11 4.72 -6.68 -7.27
CA MET A 11 4.65 -5.27 -6.83
C MET A 11 4.34 -5.14 -5.33
N GLY A 12 3.64 -6.13 -4.76
CA GLY A 12 3.41 -6.22 -3.31
C GLY A 12 4.69 -6.51 -2.51
N LEU A 13 5.69 -7.17 -3.12
CA LEU A 13 6.97 -7.44 -2.46
C LEU A 13 7.80 -6.17 -2.31
N ASP A 14 7.81 -5.29 -3.32
CA ASP A 14 8.46 -3.98 -3.23
C ASP A 14 7.83 -3.14 -2.11
N SER A 15 6.49 -3.12 -2.05
CA SER A 15 5.75 -2.45 -1.00
C SER A 15 6.11 -2.97 0.39
N LEU A 16 6.09 -4.29 0.56
CA LEU A 16 6.46 -4.94 1.81
C LEU A 16 7.92 -4.64 2.21
N HIS A 17 8.84 -4.63 1.25
CA HIS A 17 10.24 -4.29 1.47
C HIS A 17 10.38 -2.89 2.09
N PHE A 18 9.75 -1.88 1.50
CA PHE A 18 9.82 -0.51 2.01
C PHE A 18 9.14 -0.34 3.37
N LEU A 19 7.98 -0.96 3.58
CA LEU A 19 7.27 -0.87 4.87
C LEU A 19 8.06 -1.54 6.01
N ARG A 20 8.72 -2.68 5.74
CA ARG A 20 9.63 -3.32 6.70
C ARG A 20 10.85 -2.47 6.99
N LYS A 21 11.43 -1.84 5.97
CA LYS A 21 12.56 -0.91 6.14
C LYS A 21 12.17 0.32 6.97
N ALA A 22 10.94 0.81 6.80
CA ALA A 22 10.37 1.88 7.62
C ALA A 22 10.04 1.44 9.06
N ASN A 23 10.06 0.12 9.33
CA ASN A 23 9.79 -0.49 10.63
C ASN A 23 8.50 0.04 11.28
N ILE A 24 7.43 0.11 10.50
CA ILE A 24 6.13 0.62 10.95
C ILE A 24 5.57 -0.26 12.06
N GLN A 25 5.10 0.38 13.12
CA GLN A 25 4.48 -0.27 14.27
C GLN A 25 2.97 0.02 14.31
N SER A 26 2.22 -0.86 14.96
CA SER A 26 0.80 -0.65 15.22
C SER A 26 0.56 0.68 15.94
N GLY A 27 -0.49 1.40 15.54
CA GLY A 27 -0.85 2.72 16.05
C GLY A 27 -0.07 3.90 15.46
N GLN A 28 1.00 3.67 14.70
CA GLN A 28 1.72 4.76 14.03
C GLN A 28 0.90 5.35 12.89
N ARG A 29 1.07 6.66 12.65
CA ARG A 29 0.46 7.36 11.51
C ARG A 29 1.41 7.34 10.33
N VAL A 30 0.93 6.86 9.18
CA VAL A 30 1.73 6.68 7.97
C VAL A 30 1.09 7.46 6.82
N LEU A 31 1.87 8.32 6.17
CA LEU A 31 1.48 9.01 4.95
C LEU A 31 1.97 8.21 3.74
N ILE A 32 1.07 7.88 2.81
CA ILE A 32 1.39 7.17 1.56
C ILE A 32 1.08 8.09 0.38
N ASN A 33 2.12 8.59 -0.29
CA ASN A 33 2.01 9.35 -1.53
C ASN A 33 1.91 8.42 -2.74
N GLY A 34 1.03 8.74 -3.70
CA GLY A 34 0.77 7.89 -4.85
C GLY A 34 0.02 6.61 -4.47
N ALA A 35 -0.88 6.70 -3.48
CA ALA A 35 -1.55 5.56 -2.87
C ALA A 35 -2.35 4.70 -3.87
N GLY A 36 -2.83 5.29 -4.97
CA GLY A 36 -3.55 4.57 -6.02
C GLY A 36 -2.66 4.13 -7.19
N GLY A 37 -1.34 4.05 -7.00
CA GLY A 37 -0.39 3.48 -7.96
C GLY A 37 -0.15 1.98 -7.73
N SER A 38 0.67 1.36 -8.58
CA SER A 38 0.96 -0.09 -8.52
C SER A 38 1.51 -0.56 -7.17
N ILE A 39 2.43 0.19 -6.56
CA ILE A 39 3.00 -0.12 -5.24
C ILE A 39 2.11 0.43 -4.11
N GLY A 40 1.53 1.62 -4.33
CA GLY A 40 0.76 2.36 -3.33
C GLY A 40 -0.46 1.58 -2.84
N THR A 41 -1.16 0.89 -3.74
CA THR A 41 -2.36 0.11 -3.39
C THR A 41 -2.03 -1.03 -2.43
N PHE A 42 -0.95 -1.77 -2.69
CA PHE A 42 -0.41 -2.75 -1.75
C PHE A 42 0.06 -2.09 -0.44
N ALA A 43 0.69 -0.91 -0.52
CA ALA A 43 1.22 -0.22 0.66
C ALA A 43 0.12 0.18 1.64
N VAL A 44 -1.02 0.68 1.14
CA VAL A 44 -2.19 1.02 1.96
C VAL A 44 -2.72 -0.21 2.69
N GLN A 45 -2.88 -1.33 1.98
CA GLN A 45 -3.40 -2.56 2.55
C GLN A 45 -2.44 -3.15 3.60
N LEU A 46 -1.14 -3.20 3.29
CA LEU A 46 -0.11 -3.74 4.19
C LEU A 46 0.10 -2.84 5.43
N ALA A 47 0.14 -1.52 5.27
CA ALA A 47 0.28 -0.62 6.41
C ALA A 47 -0.92 -0.73 7.36
N LYS A 48 -2.16 -0.82 6.82
CA LYS A 48 -3.37 -1.08 7.62
C LYS A 48 -3.29 -2.44 8.32
N SER A 49 -2.81 -3.49 7.65
CA SER A 49 -2.68 -4.83 8.27
C SER A 49 -1.62 -4.88 9.38
N PHE A 50 -0.63 -3.98 9.36
CA PHE A 50 0.33 -3.78 10.47
C PHE A 50 -0.26 -2.96 11.63
N GLY A 51 -1.52 -2.53 11.53
CA GLY A 51 -2.20 -1.73 12.56
C GLY A 51 -1.88 -0.23 12.49
N ALA A 52 -1.28 0.25 11.39
CA ALA A 52 -1.02 1.68 11.21
C ALA A 52 -2.29 2.45 10.83
N VAL A 53 -2.31 3.73 11.19
CA VAL A 53 -3.32 4.70 10.73
C VAL A 53 -2.80 5.35 9.45
N VAL A 54 -3.41 5.02 8.32
CA VAL A 54 -2.94 5.44 6.99
C VAL A 54 -3.65 6.70 6.52
N THR A 55 -2.87 7.70 6.09
CA THR A 55 -3.32 8.82 5.26
C THR A 55 -2.83 8.59 3.83
N ALA A 56 -3.75 8.45 2.88
CA ALA A 56 -3.45 8.23 1.47
C ALA A 56 -3.53 9.53 0.67
N VAL A 57 -2.58 9.75 -0.23
CA VAL A 57 -2.56 10.91 -1.15
C VAL A 57 -2.46 10.41 -2.59
N ASP A 58 -3.44 10.79 -3.41
CA ASP A 58 -3.44 10.59 -4.87
C ASP A 58 -4.39 11.61 -5.53
N SER A 59 -4.52 11.53 -6.85
CA SER A 59 -5.52 12.25 -7.65
C SER A 59 -6.96 11.87 -7.30
N THR A 60 -7.86 12.85 -7.33
CA THR A 60 -9.30 12.67 -7.00
C THR A 60 -9.98 11.55 -7.80
N LYS A 61 -9.53 11.29 -9.04
CA LYS A 61 -10.08 10.24 -9.90
C LYS A 61 -9.97 8.83 -9.32
N LYS A 62 -9.09 8.62 -8.34
CA LYS A 62 -8.86 7.31 -7.71
C LYS A 62 -9.53 7.16 -6.34
N LEU A 63 -10.37 8.13 -5.95
CA LEU A 63 -10.98 8.15 -4.62
C LEU A 63 -11.78 6.88 -4.33
N ASP A 64 -12.62 6.42 -5.28
CA ASP A 64 -13.45 5.23 -5.08
C ASP A 64 -12.65 3.93 -4.94
N MET A 65 -11.37 3.93 -5.34
CA MET A 65 -10.48 2.78 -5.27
C MET A 65 -9.71 2.68 -3.94
N LEU A 66 -9.61 3.78 -3.18
CA LEU A 66 -8.73 3.93 -2.01
C LEU A 66 -9.48 3.88 -0.66
#